data_AF-A0A8B3FLZ1-F1
#
_entry.id   AF-A0A8B3FLZ1-F1
#
_cell.length_a   1.000
_cell.length_b   1.000
_cell.length_c   1.000
_cell.angle_alpha   90.00
_cell.angle_beta   90.00
_cell.angle_gamma   90.00
#
_symmetry.space_group_name_H-M   'P 1'
#
loop_
_entity.id
_entity.type
_entity.pdbx_description
1 polymer ?
#
loop_
_entity_poly.entity_id
_entity_poly.type
_entity_poly.pdbx_seq_one_letter_code
_entity_poly.pdbx_strand_id
1 'polypeptide(L)'
;MIAMGADAQAAEAAAGSRKKAPGTVIPMCPLRPEDYCSQCQAYATGPQDCGLVYMVLHDPDLREMYKDQLARYREAGRQWNQSRRAAGKAAALDVTEGQDA
;
A
#
# COMPACT_ATOMS: atom_id res chain seq x y z
N MET A 1 -39.84 3.89 -25.09
CA MET A 1 -39.52 2.83 -24.11
C MET A 1 -38.13 3.13 -23.57
N ILE A 2 -38.11 3.63 -22.34
CA ILE A 2 -37.06 3.78 -21.32
C ILE A 2 -35.61 3.48 -21.76
N ALA A 3 -34.81 4.54 -21.88
CA ALA A 3 -33.34 4.48 -21.79
C ALA A 3 -32.94 4.71 -20.32
N MET A 4 -32.63 3.64 -19.59
CA MET A 4 -32.04 3.65 -18.24
C MET A 4 -30.67 2.98 -18.32
N GLY A 5 -29.59 3.76 -18.38
CA GLY A 5 -28.26 3.17 -18.51
C GLY A 5 -27.05 4.09 -18.48
N ALA A 6 -27.22 5.41 -18.33
CA ALA A 6 -26.09 6.34 -18.28
C ALA A 6 -25.74 6.81 -16.85
N ASP A 7 -26.71 6.83 -15.93
CA ASP A 7 -26.54 7.40 -14.59
C ASP A 7 -25.80 6.45 -13.61
N ALA A 8 -25.75 5.16 -13.91
CA ALA A 8 -25.09 4.16 -13.07
C ALA A 8 -23.54 4.21 -13.17
N GLN A 9 -22.99 4.58 -14.33
CA GLN A 9 -21.53 4.60 -14.53
C GLN A 9 -20.83 5.79 -13.84
N ALA A 10 -21.52 6.90 -13.61
CA ALA A 10 -20.95 8.06 -12.94
C ALA A 10 -20.80 7.87 -11.41
N ALA A 11 -21.68 7.09 -10.80
CA ALA A 11 -21.62 6.78 -9.36
C ALA A 11 -20.45 5.83 -9.02
N GLU A 12 -20.16 4.86 -9.88
CA GLU A 12 -19.07 3.90 -9.69
C GLU A 12 -17.68 4.57 -9.79
N ALA A 13 -17.54 5.61 -10.64
CA ALA A 13 -16.28 6.33 -10.85
C ALA A 13 -15.92 7.28 -9.68
N ALA A 14 -16.92 7.81 -8.96
CA ALA A 14 -16.72 8.75 -7.86
C ALA A 14 -16.33 8.07 -6.52
N ALA A 15 -16.59 6.76 -6.38
CA ALA A 15 -16.34 6.01 -5.15
C ALA A 15 -14.83 5.75 -4.87
N GLY A 16 -13.95 5.93 -5.86
CA GLY A 16 -12.58 5.43 -5.82
C GLY A 16 -11.48 6.38 -5.31
N SER A 17 -11.75 7.66 -5.05
CA SER A 17 -10.66 8.65 -4.80
C SER A 17 -10.91 9.56 -3.61
N ARG A 18 -11.34 9.01 -2.47
CA ARG A 18 -11.17 9.73 -1.20
C ARG A 18 -9.69 9.74 -0.84
N LYS A 19 -8.98 10.78 -1.29
CA LYS A 19 -7.63 11.11 -0.80
C LYS A 19 -7.71 11.15 0.73
N LYS A 20 -7.01 10.22 1.38
CA LYS A 20 -7.07 10.04 2.83
C LYS A 20 -6.60 11.31 3.53
N ALA A 21 -7.31 11.72 4.59
CA ALA A 21 -6.94 12.89 5.38
C ALA A 21 -5.53 12.69 5.98
N PRO A 22 -4.68 13.71 5.98
CA PRO A 22 -3.33 13.61 6.54
C PRO A 22 -3.43 13.24 8.02
N GLY A 23 -2.74 12.17 8.43
CA GLY A 23 -2.67 11.71 9.82
C GLY A 23 -3.51 10.46 10.16
N THR A 24 -4.39 9.96 9.28
CA THR A 24 -5.05 8.68 9.54
C THR A 24 -4.11 7.51 9.28
N VAL A 25 -3.75 6.78 10.34
CA VAL A 25 -3.04 5.49 10.24
C VAL A 25 -3.96 4.48 9.55
N ILE A 26 -3.46 3.82 8.50
CA ILE A 26 -4.18 2.72 7.86
C ILE A 26 -3.66 1.40 8.42
N PRO A 27 -4.52 0.56 9.02
CA PRO A 27 -4.08 -0.75 9.49
C PRO A 27 -3.77 -1.65 8.28
N MET A 28 -2.50 -2.02 8.14
CA MET A 28 -2.01 -2.97 7.14
C MET A 28 -1.90 -4.38 7.73
N CYS A 29 -2.03 -5.41 6.91
CA CYS A 29 -1.78 -6.78 7.33
C CYS A 29 -0.26 -7.03 7.47
N PRO A 30 0.25 -7.44 8.65
CA PRO A 30 1.68 -7.68 8.83
C PRO A 30 2.23 -8.78 7.92
N LEU A 31 1.41 -9.80 7.62
CA LEU A 31 1.79 -10.96 6.80
C LEU A 31 1.66 -10.71 5.29
N ARG A 32 0.89 -9.70 4.90
CA ARG A 32 0.68 -9.27 3.51
C ARG A 32 0.84 -7.75 3.47
N PRO A 33 2.07 -7.22 3.46
CA PRO A 33 2.34 -5.79 3.53
C PRO A 33 1.68 -4.95 2.43
N GLU A 34 1.29 -5.58 1.32
CA GLU A 34 0.54 -5.00 0.22
C GLU A 34 -0.97 -4.82 0.48
N ASP A 35 -1.53 -5.46 1.51
CA ASP A 35 -2.96 -5.48 1.80
C ASP A 35 -3.35 -4.79 3.10
N TYR A 36 -4.51 -4.15 3.04
CA TYR A 36 -5.18 -3.64 4.23
C TYR A 36 -5.67 -4.77 5.13
N CYS A 37 -5.78 -4.48 6.43
CA CYS A 37 -6.45 -5.40 7.34
C CYS A 37 -7.93 -5.53 6.94
N SER A 38 -8.33 -6.75 6.57
CA SER A 38 -9.72 -7.07 6.19
C SER A 38 -10.60 -7.46 7.38
N GLN A 39 -10.04 -7.53 8.60
CA GLN A 39 -10.75 -7.99 9.81
C GLN A 39 -11.46 -9.34 9.57
N CYS A 40 -10.78 -10.28 8.90
CA CYS A 40 -11.35 -11.54 8.45
C CYS A 40 -11.77 -12.49 9.58
N GLN A 41 -11.32 -12.26 10.82
CA GLN A 41 -11.72 -13.04 11.99
C GLN A 41 -12.80 -12.31 12.79
N ALA A 42 -13.74 -13.06 13.34
CA ALA A 42 -14.80 -12.50 14.18
C ALA A 42 -14.20 -11.71 15.35
N TYR A 43 -14.76 -10.53 15.62
CA TYR A 43 -14.35 -9.61 16.69
C TYR A 43 -12.96 -8.98 16.55
N ALA A 44 -12.23 -9.20 15.45
CA ALA A 44 -10.95 -8.53 15.22
C ALA A 44 -11.18 -7.04 14.92
N THR A 45 -10.56 -6.15 15.69
CA THR A 45 -10.57 -4.69 15.44
C THR A 45 -9.33 -4.21 14.68
N GLY A 46 -8.36 -5.11 14.50
CA GLY A 46 -7.14 -4.85 13.73
C GLY A 46 -6.15 -6.01 13.79
N PRO A 47 -4.93 -5.80 13.25
CA PRO A 47 -3.89 -6.83 13.20
C PRO A 47 -3.50 -7.41 14.56
N GLN A 48 -3.59 -6.60 15.62
CA GLN A 48 -3.28 -7.01 17.00
C GLN A 48 -4.24 -8.08 17.56
N ASP A 49 -5.45 -8.18 17.00
CA ASP A 49 -6.47 -9.15 17.44
C ASP A 49 -6.49 -10.41 16.55
N CYS A 50 -5.65 -10.47 15.51
CA CYS A 50 -5.64 -11.57 14.56
C CYS A 50 -4.86 -12.78 15.09
N GLY A 51 -5.54 -13.90 15.30
CA GLY A 51 -4.93 -15.14 15.79
C GLY A 51 -3.83 -15.68 14.87
N LEU A 52 -3.95 -15.48 13.54
CA LEU A 52 -2.91 -15.89 12.59
C LEU A 52 -1.62 -15.09 12.78
N VAL A 53 -1.74 -13.77 12.96
CA VAL A 53 -0.59 -12.90 13.24
C VAL A 53 0.06 -13.32 14.56
N TYR A 54 -0.74 -13.60 15.58
CA TYR A 54 -0.24 -14.11 16.85
C TYR A 54 0.59 -15.40 16.65
N MET A 55 0.07 -16.40 15.93
CA MET A 55 0.76 -17.67 15.71
C MET A 55 2.11 -17.50 15.00
N VAL A 56 2.14 -16.74 13.90
CA VAL A 56 3.36 -16.54 13.11
C VAL A 56 4.42 -15.76 13.90
N LEU A 57 4.02 -14.75 14.67
CA LEU A 57 4.98 -13.93 15.41
C LEU A 57 5.49 -14.60 16.69
N HIS A 58 4.71 -15.49 17.30
CA HIS A 58 5.11 -16.17 18.55
C HIS A 58 5.96 -17.42 18.28
N ASP A 59 5.76 -18.10 17.15
CA ASP A 59 6.61 -19.22 16.74
C ASP A 59 8.01 -18.72 16.30
N PRO A 60 9.11 -19.27 16.84
CA PRO A 60 10.46 -18.79 16.55
C PRO A 60 10.90 -19.00 15.10
N ASP A 61 10.52 -20.14 14.50
CA ASP A 61 10.95 -20.49 13.15
C ASP A 61 10.17 -19.68 12.13
N LEU A 62 8.84 -19.57 12.31
CA LEU A 62 7.99 -18.73 11.47
C LEU A 62 8.34 -17.25 11.59
N ARG A 63 8.72 -16.78 12.78
CA ARG A 63 9.15 -15.40 12.99
C ARG A 63 10.44 -15.09 12.25
N GLU A 64 11.36 -16.04 12.13
CA GLU A 64 12.57 -15.83 11.34
C GLU A 64 12.25 -15.76 9.84
N MET A 65 11.45 -16.70 9.34
CA MET A 65 10.96 -16.66 7.95
C MET A 65 10.22 -15.34 7.63
N TYR A 66 9.45 -14.83 8.60
CA TYR A 66 8.74 -13.56 8.47
C TYR A 66 9.69 -12.36 8.37
N LYS A 67 10.76 -12.32 9.16
CA LYS A 67 11.77 -11.24 9.07
C LYS A 67 12.44 -11.25 7.70
N ASP A 68 12.77 -12.42 7.18
CA ASP A 68 13.37 -12.56 5.85
C ASP A 68 12.42 -12.06 4.75
N GLN A 69 11.13 -12.42 4.85
CA GLN A 69 10.11 -11.92 3.94
C GLN A 69 10.02 -10.38 3.98
N LEU A 70 9.97 -9.79 5.16
CA LEU A 70 9.93 -8.34 5.33
C LEU A 70 11.19 -7.65 4.83
N ALA A 71 12.37 -8.24 5.02
CA ALA A 71 13.63 -7.70 4.54
C ALA A 71 13.60 -7.56 3.01
N ARG A 72 13.20 -8.62 2.31
CA ARG A 72 13.03 -8.65 0.85
C ARG A 72 12.01 -7.62 0.37
N TYR A 73 10.86 -7.53 1.03
CA TYR A 73 9.85 -6.53 0.71
C TYR A 73 10.37 -5.09 0.87
N ARG A 74 11.08 -4.81 1.96
CA ARG A 74 11.67 -3.49 2.22
C ARG A 74 12.76 -3.15 1.22
N GLU A 75 13.58 -4.12 0.81
CA GLU A 75 14.58 -3.95 -0.26
C GLU A 75 13.93 -3.58 -1.59
N ALA A 76 12.89 -4.31 -1.99
CA ALA A 76 12.09 -4.02 -3.18
C ALA A 76 11.45 -2.61 -3.12
N GLY A 77 10.95 -2.21 -1.95
CA GLY A 77 10.44 -0.86 -1.73
C GLY A 77 11.54 0.21 -1.81
N ARG A 78 12.74 -0.07 -1.30
CA ARG A 78 13.89 0.86 -1.37
C ARG A 78 14.37 1.05 -2.81
N GLN A 79 14.55 -0.03 -3.59
CA GLN A 79 15.00 0.08 -4.98
C GLN A 79 14.01 0.87 -5.84
N TRP A 80 12.70 0.67 -5.64
CA TRP A 80 11.66 1.42 -6.38
C TRP A 80 11.65 2.90 -6.02
N ASN A 81 11.81 3.24 -4.74
CA ASN A 81 11.92 4.64 -4.31
C ASN A 81 13.20 5.31 -4.84
N GLN A 82 14.32 4.58 -4.89
CA GLN A 82 15.58 5.08 -5.44
C GLN A 82 15.47 5.35 -6.94
N SER A 83 14.91 4.42 -7.72
CA SER A 83 14.74 4.61 -9.17
C SER A 83 13.82 5.79 -9.49
N ARG A 84 12.72 5.95 -8.75
CA ARG A 84 11.84 7.12 -8.87
C ARG A 84 12.52 8.44 -8.55
N ARG A 85 13.35 8.48 -7.49
CA ARG A 85 14.12 9.68 -7.14
C ARG A 85 15.18 9.99 -8.19
N ALA A 86 15.86 8.98 -8.71
CA ALA A 86 16.84 9.15 -9.79
C ALA A 86 16.18 9.68 -11.07
N ALA A 87 15.02 9.12 -11.44
CA ALA A 87 14.24 9.61 -12.58
C ALA A 87 13.75 11.03 -12.39
N GLY A 88 13.21 11.36 -11.19
CA GLY A 88 12.81 12.73 -10.86
C GLY A 88 13.99 13.71 -10.81
N LYS A 89 15.17 13.26 -10.37
CA LYS A 89 16.40 14.05 -10.38
C LYS A 89 16.90 14.29 -11.81
N ALA A 90 16.89 13.26 -12.66
CA ALA A 90 17.24 13.39 -14.08
C ALA A 90 16.29 14.37 -14.77
N ALA A 91 14.98 14.23 -14.52
CA ALA A 91 13.94 15.15 -14.98
C ALA A 91 14.22 16.62 -14.58
N ALA A 92 14.67 16.83 -13.34
CA ALA A 92 14.99 18.17 -12.86
C ALA A 92 16.28 18.74 -13.48
N LEU A 93 17.26 17.88 -13.78
CA LEU A 93 18.51 18.30 -14.41
C LEU A 93 18.28 18.74 -15.87
N ASP A 94 17.48 17.99 -16.64
CA ASP A 94 17.17 18.39 -18.02
C ASP A 94 16.39 19.71 -18.11
N VAL A 95 15.49 19.98 -17.16
CA VAL A 95 14.80 21.27 -17.06
C VAL A 95 15.77 22.41 -16.81
N THR A 96 16.78 22.21 -15.94
CA THR A 96 17.80 23.25 -15.69
C THR A 96 18.70 23.48 -16.89
N GLU A 97 19.14 22.41 -17.59
CA GLU A 97 20.00 22.53 -18.78
C GLU A 97 19.29 23.20 -19.97
N GLY A 98 17.95 23.15 -20.03
CA GLY A 98 17.14 23.87 -21.02
C GLY A 98 16.80 25.33 -20.68
N GLN A 99 17.06 25.80 -19.46
CA GLN A 99 16.77 27.17 -19.02
C GLN A 99 17.92 28.17 -19.24
N ASP A 100 19.11 27.70 -19.64
CA ASP A 100 20.32 28.52 -19.84
C ASP A 100 20.61 28.85 -21.33
N ALA A 101 19.61 28.70 -22.23
CA ALA A 101 19.68 29.05 -23.65
C ALA A 101 18.73 30.21 -24.00
#